data_AF-A0A1Y1S150-F1
#
_entry.id   AF-A0A1Y1S150-F1
#
_cell.length_a   1.000
_cell.length_b   1.000
_cell.length_c   1.000
_cell.angle_alpha   90.00
_cell.angle_beta   90.00
_cell.angle_gamma   90.00
#
_symmetry.space_group_name_H-M   'P 1'
#
loop_
_entity.id
_entity.type
_entity.pdbx_description
1 polymer ?
#
loop_
_entity_poly.entity_id
_entity_poly.type
_entity_poly.pdbx_seq_one_letter_code
_entity_poly.pdbx_strand_id
1 'polypeptide(L)'
;MGLPPTYGILRRAANNSLFCKDESVTLSKKPDTLTLVTGLVLLILFVLSLVLYIMDPYKQIQRKFLFVSEATMSLAGEVRSVPFSNDRERNIAAYIEELLLGPAALRLQSIFPENTRLNQLKLEDKVLYIDFSREMVFNLDNHPLTPVEIKDLVVDNLSVNFPGLEKVIITVNGLEPDFEIKE
;
A
#
# COMPACT_ATOMS: atom_id res chain seq x y z
N MET A 1 -4.85 31.80 -90.31
CA MET A 1 -3.84 30.89 -90.92
C MET A 1 -3.36 29.97 -89.81
N GLY A 2 -3.50 28.65 -89.97
CA GLY A 2 -3.01 27.64 -89.03
C GLY A 2 -4.09 26.78 -88.36
N LEU A 3 -4.53 25.73 -89.05
CA LEU A 3 -4.94 24.45 -88.42
C LEU A 3 -3.70 23.52 -88.54
N PRO A 4 -3.46 22.54 -87.64
CA PRO A 4 -4.13 21.23 -87.75
C PRO A 4 -4.18 20.45 -86.39
N PRO A 5 -4.25 19.11 -86.35
CA PRO A 5 -5.44 18.26 -86.55
C PRO A 5 -5.65 17.31 -85.34
N THR A 6 -6.74 16.53 -85.30
CA THR A 6 -6.68 15.19 -84.68
C THR A 6 -7.85 14.31 -85.13
N TYR A 7 -7.52 13.23 -85.81
CA TYR A 7 -8.41 12.13 -86.20
C TYR A 7 -8.56 11.15 -85.04
N GLY A 8 -9.81 10.84 -84.67
CA GLY A 8 -10.15 9.76 -83.74
C GLY A 8 -10.28 8.41 -84.44
N ILE A 9 -9.58 7.40 -83.92
CA ILE A 9 -9.71 5.99 -84.33
C ILE A 9 -10.71 5.27 -83.42
N LEU A 10 -11.60 4.52 -84.04
CA LEU A 10 -12.66 3.69 -83.46
C LEU A 10 -12.16 2.27 -83.10
N ARG A 11 -12.73 1.71 -82.00
CA ARG A 11 -13.23 0.33 -81.75
C ARG A 11 -12.37 -0.87 -82.21
N ARG A 12 -12.24 -1.99 -81.48
CA ARG A 12 -13.27 -2.81 -80.79
C ARG A 12 -12.60 -4.04 -80.13
N ALA A 13 -13.18 -4.50 -79.00
CA ALA A 13 -13.30 -5.89 -78.49
C ALA A 13 -11.99 -6.72 -78.29
N ALA A 14 -11.83 -7.61 -77.29
CA ALA A 14 -12.78 -8.53 -76.67
C ALA A 14 -12.18 -9.13 -75.38
N ASN A 15 -13.06 -9.48 -74.43
CA ASN A 15 -13.06 -10.68 -73.58
C ASN A 15 -11.72 -11.32 -73.15
N ASN A 16 -11.43 -11.28 -71.84
CA ASN A 16 -11.64 -12.47 -71.00
C ASN A 16 -11.38 -12.16 -69.53
N SER A 17 -12.47 -12.28 -68.77
CA SER A 17 -12.53 -12.49 -67.34
C SER A 17 -11.81 -13.77 -66.92
N LEU A 18 -10.83 -13.69 -66.00
CA LEU A 18 -10.51 -14.78 -65.08
C LEU A 18 -10.05 -14.20 -63.73
N PHE A 19 -10.97 -14.28 -62.78
CA PHE A 19 -10.71 -14.58 -61.36
C PHE A 19 -9.81 -13.63 -60.58
N CYS A 20 -10.38 -12.48 -60.19
CA CYS A 20 -10.14 -11.96 -58.85
C CYS A 20 -11.30 -12.45 -57.98
N LYS A 21 -11.08 -13.53 -57.22
CA LYS A 21 -12.02 -13.98 -56.20
C LYS A 21 -11.73 -13.16 -54.95
N ASP A 22 -12.29 -11.96 -54.90
CA ASP A 22 -12.35 -11.18 -53.67
C ASP A 22 -13.31 -11.90 -52.73
N GLU A 23 -12.72 -12.73 -51.88
CA GLU A 23 -13.34 -13.27 -50.69
C GLU A 23 -13.55 -12.11 -49.71
N SER A 24 -14.60 -11.32 -49.96
CA SER A 24 -15.12 -10.37 -48.98
C SER A 24 -15.81 -11.18 -47.87
N VAL A 25 -15.01 -11.75 -46.97
CA VAL A 25 -15.48 -12.27 -45.69
C VAL A 25 -15.94 -11.08 -44.85
N THR A 26 -17.14 -10.59 -45.14
CA THR A 26 -17.86 -9.63 -44.32
C THR A 26 -18.58 -10.41 -43.22
N LEU A 27 -17.82 -10.95 -42.27
CA LEU A 27 -18.37 -11.47 -41.02
C LEU A 27 -18.74 -10.28 -40.10
N SER A 28 -19.77 -9.54 -40.48
CA SER A 28 -20.54 -8.72 -39.54
C SER A 28 -21.42 -9.65 -38.72
N LYS A 29 -20.80 -10.47 -37.86
CA LYS A 29 -21.52 -11.32 -36.92
C LYS A 29 -22.01 -10.41 -35.79
N LYS A 30 -23.31 -10.11 -35.79
CA LYS A 30 -23.97 -9.37 -34.71
C LYS A 30 -23.62 -10.07 -33.38
N PRO A 31 -23.10 -9.36 -32.38
CA PRO A 31 -22.69 -10.00 -31.14
C PRO A 31 -23.90 -10.67 -30.49
N ASP A 32 -23.71 -11.94 -30.16
CA ASP A 32 -24.68 -12.75 -29.44
C ASP A 32 -25.00 -12.04 -28.11
N THR A 33 -26.26 -12.01 -27.67
CA THR A 33 -26.66 -11.28 -26.45
C THR A 33 -25.83 -11.71 -25.22
N LEU A 34 -25.35 -12.95 -25.21
CA LEU A 34 -24.46 -13.49 -24.17
C LEU A 34 -23.10 -12.78 -24.14
N THR A 35 -22.46 -12.53 -25.30
CA THR A 35 -21.15 -11.84 -25.35
C THR A 35 -21.27 -10.37 -24.98
N LEU A 36 -22.40 -9.74 -25.30
CA LEU A 36 -22.73 -8.39 -24.83
C LEU A 36 -22.90 -8.35 -23.30
N VAL A 37 -23.63 -9.31 -22.73
CA VAL A 37 -23.85 -9.37 -21.27
C VAL A 37 -22.54 -9.64 -20.54
N THR A 38 -21.71 -10.58 -20.99
CA THR A 38 -20.41 -10.85 -20.35
C THR A 38 -19.47 -9.65 -20.47
N GLY A 39 -19.45 -8.96 -21.61
CA GLY A 39 -18.69 -7.73 -21.79
C GLY A 39 -19.14 -6.61 -20.83
N LEU A 40 -20.45 -6.44 -20.65
CA LEU A 40 -21.01 -5.47 -19.71
C LEU A 40 -20.64 -5.80 -18.26
N VAL A 41 -20.72 -7.07 -17.86
CA VAL A 41 -20.34 -7.52 -16.52
C VAL A 41 -18.86 -7.25 -16.25
N LEU A 42 -17.97 -7.57 -17.21
CA LEU A 42 -16.54 -7.28 -17.07
C LEU A 42 -16.25 -5.79 -16.99
N LEU A 43 -16.97 -4.96 -17.77
CA LEU A 43 -16.85 -3.52 -17.72
C LEU A 43 -17.28 -2.98 -16.34
N ILE A 44 -18.39 -3.47 -15.78
CA ILE A 44 -18.84 -3.08 -14.45
C ILE A 44 -17.83 -3.49 -13.38
N LEU A 45 -17.29 -4.72 -13.42
CA LEU A 45 -16.27 -5.17 -12.48
C LEU A 45 -14.98 -4.34 -12.58
N PHE A 46 -14.57 -3.99 -13.81
CA PHE A 46 -13.40 -3.13 -14.03
C PHE A 46 -13.62 -1.72 -13.48
N VAL A 47 -14.77 -1.11 -13.76
CA VAL A 47 -15.11 0.22 -13.24
C VAL A 47 -15.22 0.19 -11.72
N LEU A 48 -15.85 -0.83 -11.13
CA LEU A 48 -15.93 -1.00 -9.68
C LEU A 48 -14.54 -1.12 -9.06
N SER A 49 -13.67 -1.94 -9.64
CA SER A 49 -12.27 -2.07 -9.20
C SER A 49 -11.53 -0.73 -9.31
N LEU A 50 -11.74 0.03 -10.39
CA LEU A 50 -11.10 1.32 -10.60
C LEU A 50 -11.59 2.38 -9.62
N VAL A 51 -12.90 2.41 -9.33
CA VAL A 51 -13.49 3.30 -8.33
C VAL A 51 -12.92 2.98 -6.95
N LEU A 52 -12.85 1.70 -6.57
CA LEU A 52 -12.25 1.28 -5.30
C LEU A 52 -10.77 1.68 -5.20
N TYR A 53 -9.99 1.56 -6.29
CA TYR A 53 -8.59 1.95 -6.34
C TYR A 53 -8.40 3.47 -6.19
N ILE A 54 -9.21 4.29 -6.87
CA ILE A 54 -9.10 5.76 -6.80
C ILE A 54 -9.62 6.31 -5.46
N MET A 55 -10.57 5.63 -4.84
CA MET A 55 -11.14 6.02 -3.54
C MET A 55 -10.19 5.83 -2.36
N ASP A 56 -9.02 5.19 -2.54
CA ASP A 56 -7.98 5.11 -1.52
C ASP A 56 -6.89 6.15 -1.80
N PRO A 57 -7.07 7.44 -1.42
CA PRO A 57 -6.00 8.39 -1.52
C PRO A 57 -4.92 7.95 -0.53
N TYR A 58 -3.82 7.42 -1.04
CA TYR A 58 -2.58 7.12 -0.30
C TYR A 58 -1.98 8.42 0.23
N LYS A 59 -2.70 9.10 1.12
CA LYS A 59 -2.22 10.28 1.82
C LYS A 59 -1.15 9.77 2.76
N GLN A 60 0.01 10.41 2.73
CA GLN A 60 1.08 10.12 3.66
C GLN A 60 1.40 11.37 4.47
N ILE A 61 1.78 11.16 5.72
CA ILE A 61 2.23 12.22 6.63
C ILE A 61 3.61 11.88 7.15
N GLN A 62 4.48 12.89 7.29
CA GLN A 62 5.80 12.70 7.88
C GLN A 62 5.69 12.57 9.40
N ARG A 63 6.32 11.54 9.95
CA ARG A 63 6.38 11.25 11.39
C ARG A 63 7.82 10.99 11.81
N LYS A 64 8.13 11.30 13.07
CA LYS A 64 9.47 11.14 13.64
C LYS A 64 9.53 9.83 14.42
N PHE A 65 10.42 8.94 14.04
CA PHE A 65 10.68 7.68 14.72
C PHE A 65 11.95 7.84 15.57
N LEU A 66 11.91 7.40 16.82
CA LEU A 66 13.04 7.42 17.75
C LEU A 66 13.57 6.01 17.92
N PHE A 67 14.87 5.83 17.68
CA PHE A 67 15.59 4.56 17.81
C PHE A 67 16.89 4.76 18.60
N VAL A 68 17.47 3.67 19.08
CA VAL A 68 18.80 3.71 19.72
C VAL A 68 19.88 3.63 18.65
N SER A 69 20.85 4.54 18.70
CA SER A 69 22.02 4.55 17.83
C SER A 69 23.09 3.61 18.35
N GLU A 70 23.57 2.67 17.52
CA GLU A 70 24.63 1.73 17.88
C GLU A 70 25.96 2.43 18.18
N ALA A 71 26.23 3.56 17.53
CA ALA A 71 27.52 4.25 17.64
C ALA A 71 27.63 5.08 18.92
N THR A 72 26.50 5.61 19.40
CA THR A 72 26.48 6.60 20.49
C THR A 72 25.71 6.11 21.71
N MET A 73 25.01 4.98 21.63
CA MET A 73 24.10 4.47 22.66
C MET A 73 23.08 5.52 23.11
N SER A 74 22.68 6.40 22.19
CA SER A 74 21.78 7.52 22.43
C SER A 74 20.57 7.46 21.51
N LEU A 75 19.48 8.11 21.89
CA LEU A 75 18.32 8.26 21.03
C LEU A 75 18.68 9.06 19.77
N ALA A 76 18.31 8.52 18.62
CA ALA A 76 18.43 9.15 17.32
C ALA A 76 17.07 9.15 16.63
N GLY A 77 16.75 10.25 15.95
CA GLY A 77 15.49 10.43 15.24
C GLY A 77 15.63 10.18 13.75
N GLU A 78 14.68 9.45 13.17
CA GLU A 78 14.48 9.30 11.74
C GLU A 78 13.12 9.91 11.36
N VAL A 79 12.99 10.53 10.18
CA VAL A 79 11.68 11.04 9.69
C VAL A 79 11.26 10.21 8.49
N ARG A 80 10.07 9.62 8.55
CA ARG A 80 9.51 8.78 7.49
C ARG A 80 8.07 9.15 7.19
N SER A 81 7.63 8.83 5.97
CA SER A 81 6.24 8.97 5.56
C SER A 81 5.44 7.75 6.01
N VAL A 82 4.32 8.01 6.68
CA VAL A 82 3.39 6.98 7.19
C VAL A 82 2.03 7.18 6.52
N PRO A 83 1.29 6.11 6.18
CA PRO A 83 -0.08 6.21 5.70
C PRO A 83 -0.95 7.05 6.64
N PHE A 84 -1.76 7.93 6.05
CA PHE A 84 -2.64 8.85 6.75
C PHE A 84 -4.10 8.51 6.47
N SER A 85 -4.88 8.47 7.54
CA SER A 85 -6.34 8.31 7.56
C SER A 85 -6.98 9.51 8.25
N ASN A 86 -8.26 9.75 8.01
CA ASN A 86 -9.03 10.72 8.81
C ASN A 86 -9.34 10.18 10.21
N ASP A 87 -9.18 8.87 10.44
CA ASP A 87 -9.34 8.22 11.72
C ASP A 87 -8.03 8.26 12.53
N ARG A 88 -8.08 8.82 13.75
CA ARG A 88 -6.92 8.92 14.64
C ARG A 88 -6.40 7.56 15.09
N GLU A 89 -7.27 6.61 15.40
CA GLU A 89 -6.88 5.26 15.82
C GLU A 89 -6.13 4.57 14.68
N ARG A 90 -6.66 4.66 13.45
CA ARG A 90 -6.02 4.10 12.26
C ARG A 90 -4.66 4.74 11.95
N ASN A 91 -4.51 6.04 12.20
CA ASN A 91 -3.21 6.72 12.07
C ASN A 91 -2.18 6.22 13.08
N ILE A 92 -2.59 5.95 14.32
CA ILE A 92 -1.69 5.42 15.36
C ILE A 92 -1.31 3.97 15.01
N ALA A 93 -2.28 3.15 14.59
CA ALA A 93 -2.02 1.78 14.15
C ALA A 93 -1.00 1.74 13.00
N ALA A 94 -1.20 2.53 11.95
CA ALA A 94 -0.25 2.63 10.83
C ALA A 94 1.15 3.09 11.29
N TYR A 95 1.23 4.00 12.26
CA TYR A 95 2.51 4.42 12.83
C TYR A 95 3.22 3.30 13.60
N ILE A 96 2.49 2.54 14.42
CA ILE A 96 3.05 1.40 15.18
C ILE A 96 3.48 0.28 14.23
N GLU A 97 2.71 0.01 13.17
CA GLU A 97 3.09 -0.94 12.13
C GLU A 97 4.41 -0.55 11.46
N GLU A 98 4.60 0.73 11.10
CA GLU A 98 5.87 1.23 10.58
C GLU A 98 7.01 1.17 11.62
N LEU A 99 6.71 1.35 12.91
CA LEU A 99 7.69 1.22 13.98
C LEU A 99 8.15 -0.24 14.14
N LEU A 100 7.23 -1.20 13.97
CA LEU A 100 7.50 -2.65 13.99
C LEU A 100 8.40 -3.11 12.84
N LEU A 101 8.36 -2.43 11.68
CA LEU A 101 9.30 -2.68 10.58
C LEU A 101 10.75 -2.32 10.93
N GLY A 102 10.97 -1.56 12.01
CA GLY A 102 12.29 -1.12 12.45
C GLY A 102 12.81 0.11 11.69
N PRO A 103 14.05 0.53 11.97
CA PRO A 103 14.67 1.71 11.35
C PRO A 103 15.08 1.45 9.90
N ALA A 104 15.09 2.48 9.06
CA ALA A 104 15.66 2.36 7.71
C ALA A 104 17.19 2.55 7.72
N ALA A 105 17.71 3.28 8.70
CA ALA A 105 19.14 3.51 8.84
C ALA A 105 19.84 2.31 9.51
N LEU A 106 20.85 1.75 8.83
CA LEU A 106 21.64 0.58 9.28
C LEU A 106 22.40 0.77 10.60
N ARG A 107 22.51 2.00 11.12
CA ARG A 107 23.22 2.31 12.38
C ARG A 107 22.28 2.45 13.58
N LEU A 108 20.99 2.20 13.36
CA LEU A 108 19.95 2.28 14.38
C LEU A 108 19.47 0.87 14.69
N GLN A 109 19.19 0.62 15.96
CA GLN A 109 18.69 -0.65 16.43
C GLN A 109 17.17 -0.71 16.32
N SER A 110 16.65 -1.90 15.97
CA SER A 110 15.22 -2.18 16.10
C SER A 110 14.79 -2.09 17.56
N ILE A 111 13.61 -1.51 17.80
CA ILE A 111 13.00 -1.48 19.13
C ILE A 111 12.43 -2.86 19.45
N PHE A 112 11.84 -3.52 18.46
CA PHE A 112 11.11 -4.76 18.67
C PHE A 112 11.95 -5.97 18.28
N PRO A 113 11.81 -7.08 19.03
CA PRO A 113 12.29 -8.38 18.61
C PRO A 113 11.68 -8.81 17.28
N GLU A 114 12.40 -9.65 16.56
CA GLU A 114 11.94 -10.18 15.28
C GLU A 114 10.56 -10.84 15.40
N ASN A 115 9.73 -10.63 14.38
CA ASN A 115 8.38 -11.19 14.26
C ASN A 115 7.36 -10.69 15.30
N THR A 116 7.68 -9.64 16.07
CA THR A 116 6.68 -8.93 16.88
C THR A 116 5.58 -8.36 15.97
N ARG A 117 4.32 -8.55 16.36
CA ARG A 117 3.15 -8.09 15.61
C ARG A 117 2.24 -7.25 16.51
N LEU A 118 1.54 -6.30 15.89
CA LEU A 118 0.41 -5.62 16.50
C LEU A 118 -0.82 -6.55 16.39
N ASN A 119 -1.32 -7.04 17.52
CA ASN A 119 -2.52 -7.87 17.55
C ASN A 119 -3.78 -7.00 17.53
N GLN A 120 -3.81 -5.98 18.38
CA GLN A 120 -4.94 -5.08 18.53
C GLN A 120 -4.48 -3.70 18.98
N LEU A 121 -5.19 -2.67 18.55
CA LEU A 121 -5.05 -1.32 19.04
C LEU A 121 -6.43 -0.73 19.26
N LYS A 122 -6.62 -0.01 20.37
CA LYS A 122 -7.87 0.67 20.69
C LYS A 122 -7.60 2.00 21.38
N LEU A 123 -8.24 3.06 20.92
CA LEU A 123 -8.20 4.38 21.53
C LEU A 123 -9.55 4.68 22.20
N GLU A 124 -9.56 4.74 23.52
CA GLU A 124 -10.72 5.19 24.29
C GLU A 124 -10.40 6.53 24.96
N ASP A 125 -11.11 7.58 24.58
CA ASP A 125 -10.86 8.97 24.95
C ASP A 125 -9.41 9.42 24.67
N LYS A 126 -8.54 9.27 25.67
CA LYS A 126 -7.11 9.62 25.61
C LYS A 126 -6.22 8.50 26.14
N VAL A 127 -6.78 7.32 26.36
CA VAL A 127 -6.08 6.11 26.77
C VAL A 127 -5.94 5.20 25.55
N LEU A 128 -4.70 4.91 25.20
CA LEU A 128 -4.36 4.03 24.10
C LEU A 128 -4.03 2.64 24.63
N TYR A 129 -4.78 1.64 24.21
CA TYR A 129 -4.55 0.23 24.50
C TYR A 129 -3.87 -0.40 23.28
N ILE A 130 -2.72 -1.03 23.49
CA ILE A 130 -1.96 -1.68 22.42
C ILE A 130 -1.63 -3.09 22.86
N ASP A 131 -2.09 -4.07 22.11
CA ASP A 131 -1.75 -5.48 22.30
C ASP A 131 -0.74 -5.93 21.27
N PHE A 132 0.39 -6.44 21.74
CA PHE A 132 1.42 -7.05 20.90
C PHE A 132 1.43 -8.56 21.04
N SER A 133 2.04 -9.21 20.04
CA SER A 133 2.29 -10.64 20.08
C SER A 133 3.37 -11.00 21.12
N ARG A 134 3.38 -12.27 21.55
CA ARG A 134 4.31 -12.78 22.60
C ARG A 134 5.78 -12.50 22.34
N GLU A 135 6.18 -12.39 21.08
CA GLU A 135 7.54 -12.13 20.62
C GLU A 135 8.10 -10.83 21.20
N MET A 136 7.25 -9.87 21.58
CA MET A 136 7.66 -8.63 22.26
C MET A 136 8.49 -8.89 23.52
N VAL A 137 8.19 -9.97 24.27
CA VAL A 137 8.81 -10.27 25.57
C VAL A 137 9.51 -11.63 25.58
N PHE A 138 9.43 -12.40 24.50
CA PHE A 138 9.95 -13.76 24.42
C PHE A 138 11.30 -13.79 23.70
N ASN A 139 12.26 -14.58 24.20
CA ASN A 139 13.62 -14.71 23.63
C ASN A 139 14.40 -13.39 23.52
N LEU A 140 14.29 -12.52 24.52
CA LEU A 140 15.03 -11.25 24.57
C LEU A 140 16.52 -11.39 24.90
N ASP A 141 17.00 -12.60 25.21
CA ASP A 141 18.40 -12.84 25.62
C ASP A 141 19.44 -12.34 24.59
N ASN A 142 19.04 -12.24 23.32
CA ASN A 142 19.88 -11.74 22.22
C ASN A 142 19.46 -10.35 21.71
N HIS A 143 18.46 -9.73 22.33
CA HIS A 143 17.98 -8.41 21.97
C HIS A 143 18.70 -7.35 22.82
N PRO A 144 19.20 -6.24 22.24
CA PRO A 144 19.98 -5.25 22.99
C PRO A 144 19.16 -4.44 24.00
N LEU A 145 17.83 -4.51 23.92
CA LEU A 145 16.90 -3.76 24.77
C LEU A 145 16.10 -4.70 25.66
N THR A 146 15.95 -4.30 26.92
CA THR A 146 15.09 -4.94 27.92
C THR A 146 13.60 -4.68 27.65
N PRO A 147 12.67 -5.50 28.19
CA PRO A 147 11.23 -5.25 28.04
C PRO A 147 10.78 -3.85 28.47
N VAL A 148 11.41 -3.31 29.52
CA VAL A 148 11.13 -1.97 30.06
C VAL A 148 11.56 -0.90 29.06
N GLU A 149 12.78 -1.00 28.51
CA GLU A 149 13.27 -0.04 27.52
C GLU A 149 12.45 -0.08 26.23
N ILE A 150 12.02 -1.27 25.78
CA ILE A 150 11.13 -1.43 24.63
C ILE A 150 9.82 -0.67 24.88
N LYS A 151 9.20 -0.90 26.04
CA LYS A 151 7.96 -0.21 26.44
C LYS A 151 8.15 1.30 26.45
N ASP A 152 9.21 1.79 27.09
CA ASP A 152 9.48 3.22 27.22
C ASP A 152 9.73 3.88 25.85
N LEU A 153 10.50 3.23 24.97
CA LEU A 153 10.74 3.70 23.61
C LEU A 153 9.45 3.77 22.79
N VAL A 154 8.54 2.81 22.93
CA VAL A 154 7.22 2.85 22.28
C VAL A 154 6.42 4.06 22.79
N VAL A 155 6.40 4.28 24.10
CA VAL A 155 5.70 5.42 24.73
C VAL A 155 6.31 6.75 24.28
N ASP A 156 7.62 6.87 24.20
CA ASP A 156 8.31 8.08 23.73
C ASP A 156 7.98 8.39 22.27
N ASN A 157 8.02 7.38 21.41
CA ASN A 157 7.64 7.49 20.01
C ASN A 157 6.19 7.97 19.85
N LEU A 158 5.27 7.43 20.64
CA LEU A 158 3.87 7.84 20.62
C LEU A 158 3.68 9.26 21.13
N SER A 159 4.33 9.61 22.23
CA SER A 159 4.26 10.93 22.86
C SER A 159 4.70 12.05 21.92
N VAL A 160 5.77 11.81 21.15
CA VAL A 160 6.29 12.78 20.19
C VAL A 160 5.36 13.01 19.00
N ASN A 161 4.67 11.98 18.52
CA ASN A 161 3.88 12.06 17.28
C ASN A 161 2.39 12.29 17.51
N PHE A 162 1.86 11.92 18.67
CA PHE A 162 0.44 11.97 18.98
C PHE A 162 0.19 12.73 20.29
N PRO A 163 0.45 14.06 20.31
CA PRO A 163 0.17 14.87 21.47
C PRO A 163 -1.32 14.76 21.83
N GLY A 164 -1.60 14.61 23.13
CA GLY A 164 -2.95 14.43 23.65
C GLY A 164 -3.35 12.98 23.96
N LEU A 165 -2.43 12.03 23.86
CA LEU A 165 -2.53 10.78 24.62
C LEU A 165 -2.17 11.07 26.09
N GLU A 166 -2.99 10.61 27.02
CA GLU A 166 -2.74 10.77 28.47
C GLU A 166 -2.12 9.51 29.08
N LYS A 167 -2.48 8.34 28.55
CA LYS A 167 -1.97 7.05 29.03
C LYS A 167 -1.85 6.06 27.89
N VAL A 168 -0.79 5.26 27.91
CA VAL A 168 -0.60 4.12 27.00
C VAL A 168 -0.53 2.86 27.86
N ILE A 169 -1.38 1.88 27.54
CA ILE A 169 -1.44 0.57 28.19
C ILE A 169 -1.00 -0.46 27.16
N ILE A 170 0.09 -1.15 27.45
CA ILE A 170 0.69 -2.14 26.57
C ILE A 170 0.44 -3.52 27.16
N THR A 171 -0.16 -4.40 26.38
CA THR A 171 -0.38 -5.80 26.72
C THR A 171 0.33 -6.71 25.74
N VAL A 172 0.55 -7.95 26.17
CA VAL A 172 1.09 -9.02 25.33
C VAL A 172 0.12 -10.18 25.34
N ASN A 173 -0.48 -10.48 24.18
CA ASN A 173 -1.56 -11.45 24.03
C ASN A 173 -2.69 -11.25 25.07
N GLY A 174 -3.05 -10.00 25.34
CA GLY A 174 -4.11 -9.59 26.25
C GLY A 174 -3.73 -9.60 27.73
N LEU A 175 -2.48 -9.91 28.08
CA LEU A 175 -1.98 -9.87 29.47
C LEU A 175 -1.10 -8.64 29.66
N GLU A 176 -1.33 -7.89 30.74
CA GLU A 176 -0.41 -6.82 31.15
C GLU A 176 0.88 -7.48 31.67
N PRO A 177 2.04 -7.28 31.01
CA PRO A 177 3.27 -7.90 31.46
C PRO A 177 3.68 -7.27 32.78
N ASP A 178 4.05 -8.10 33.74
CA ASP A 178 4.72 -7.60 34.94
C ASP A 178 6.16 -7.30 34.56
N PHE A 179 6.44 -6.02 34.32
CA PHE A 179 7.78 -5.54 34.02
C PHE A 179 8.57 -5.39 35.33
N GLU A 180 8.67 -6.46 36.12
CA GLU A 180 9.50 -6.46 37.33
C GLU A 180 10.98 -6.38 36.93
N ILE A 181 11.66 -5.35 37.45
CA ILE A 181 13.12 -5.27 37.39
C ILE A 181 13.65 -6.30 38.39
N LYS A 182 14.09 -7.46 37.90
CA LYS A 182 14.95 -8.33 38.70
C LYS A 182 16.30 -7.65 38.83
N GLU A 183 16.52 -7.03 40.00
CA GLU A 183 17.83 -6.57 40.47
C GLU A 183 18.86 -7.71 40.56
#